data_AF-Q3KN53-F1
#
_entry.id   AF-Q3KN53-F1
#
_cell.length_a   1.000
_cell.length_b   1.000
_cell.length_c   1.000
_cell.angle_alpha   90.00
_cell.angle_beta   90.00
_cell.angle_gamma   90.00
#
_symmetry.space_group_name_H-M   'P 1'
#
loop_
_entity.id
_entity.type
_entity.pdbx_description
1 polymer ?
#
loop_
_entity_poly.entity_id
_entity_poly.type
_entity_poly.pdbx_seq_one_letter_code
_entity_poly.pdbx_strand_id
1 'polypeptide(L)'
;MGTMLRRRMDEVEVKELQEEVDEPETVRRTWTLDNLPVRRAVFIDSTWNQSRGIYADARVRGLRTVVLQNRLSQFWRHQRGSPRWYLATIEAIHQFLLEVHINAWGLNTAYRGLDNLEITAGFHQLAEPLTKTAASENVGREAPYNGQYDNLLFFFAHMYDLIHKYYDHNDLIAYGRPI
;
A
#
# COMPACT_ATOMS: atom_id res chain seq x y z
N MET A 1 5.57 15.98 0.35
CA MET A 1 4.62 14.98 0.88
C MET A 1 5.39 13.70 1.14
N GLY A 2 5.43 13.22 2.38
CA GLY A 2 6.08 11.96 2.74
C GLY A 2 5.11 10.79 2.61
N THR A 3 5.63 9.57 2.55
CA THR A 3 4.81 8.36 2.46
C THR A 3 4.06 8.07 3.76
N MET A 4 3.04 7.20 3.72
CA MET A 4 2.35 6.76 4.95
C MET A 4 3.30 6.05 5.92
N LEU A 5 4.35 5.39 5.45
CA LEU A 5 5.42 4.87 6.32
C LEU A 5 6.44 5.90 6.84
N ARG A 6 6.50 7.10 6.25
CA ARG A 6 7.36 8.21 6.73
C ARG A 6 6.63 9.14 7.68
N ARG A 7 5.29 9.13 7.67
CA ARG A 7 4.44 9.94 8.53
C ARG A 7 3.85 9.03 9.59
N ARG A 8 4.00 9.37 10.86
CA ARG A 8 3.34 8.63 11.95
C ARG A 8 1.83 8.67 11.71
N MET A 9 1.08 7.63 12.11
CA MET A 9 -0.40 7.65 12.06
C MET A 9 -0.97 8.90 12.75
N ASP A 10 -0.24 9.41 13.76
CA ASP A 10 -0.49 10.63 14.51
C ASP A 10 -0.47 11.92 13.65
N GLU A 11 0.23 11.93 12.50
CA GLU A 11 0.23 13.07 11.55
C GLU A 11 -0.91 13.00 10.53
N VAL A 12 -1.55 11.83 10.40
CA VAL A 12 -2.74 11.64 9.55
C VAL A 12 -4.00 12.09 10.29
N GLU A 13 -3.98 12.03 11.62
CA GLU A 13 -5.02 12.57 12.48
C GLU A 13 -5.22 14.07 12.19
N VAL A 14 -6.45 14.46 11.91
CA VAL A 14 -6.83 15.86 11.92
C VAL A 14 -6.87 16.24 13.40
N LYS A 15 -5.93 17.07 13.87
CA LYS A 15 -6.14 17.81 15.12
C LYS A 15 -7.34 18.73 14.87
N GLU A 16 -8.55 18.24 15.10
CA GLU A 16 -9.66 19.12 15.43
C GLU A 16 -9.22 19.93 16.66
N LEU A 17 -9.73 21.15 16.82
CA LEU A 17 -9.44 22.10 17.90
C LEU A 17 -9.75 21.51 19.29
N GLN A 18 -9.02 20.50 19.70
CA GLN A 18 -9.00 19.97 21.04
C GLN A 18 -7.85 20.66 21.75
N GLU A 19 -8.23 21.32 22.83
CA GLU A 19 -7.37 22.06 23.74
C GLU A 19 -6.07 21.30 23.98
N GLU A 20 -4.95 22.01 23.92
CA GLU A 20 -3.62 21.48 24.27
C GLU A 20 -3.66 20.96 25.70
N VAL A 21 -3.94 19.68 25.86
CA VAL A 21 -3.67 18.96 27.09
C VAL A 21 -2.27 18.38 26.91
N ASP A 22 -1.32 18.88 27.69
CA ASP A 22 0.04 18.34 27.83
C ASP A 22 -0.03 16.86 28.26
N GLU A 23 -0.16 15.95 27.29
CA GLU A 23 0.02 14.53 27.54
C GLU A 23 1.52 14.20 27.49
N PRO A 24 2.04 13.45 28.49
CA PRO A 24 3.46 13.12 28.56
C PRO A 24 3.90 12.30 27.35
N GLU A 25 5.03 12.68 26.78
CA GLU A 25 5.64 12.27 25.49
C GLU A 25 5.93 10.77 25.27
N THR A 26 5.36 9.83 26.04
CA THR A 26 5.88 8.44 26.10
C THR A 26 4.88 7.30 25.98
N VAL A 27 3.56 7.53 25.90
CA VAL A 27 2.62 6.44 25.61
C VAL A 27 2.41 6.33 24.10
N ARG A 28 3.05 5.35 23.45
CA ARG A 28 2.72 5.00 22.05
C ARG A 28 1.22 4.70 21.98
N ARG A 29 0.48 5.52 21.24
CA ARG A 29 -0.96 5.35 21.06
C ARG A 29 -1.23 3.97 20.43
N THR A 30 -2.13 3.21 21.03
CA THR A 30 -2.54 1.90 20.52
C THR A 30 -3.76 2.09 19.63
N TRP A 31 -3.66 1.63 18.38
CA TRP A 31 -4.75 1.70 17.41
C TRP A 31 -5.60 0.42 17.45
N THR A 32 -6.91 0.60 17.30
CA THR A 32 -7.93 -0.42 17.08
C THR A 32 -8.70 -0.05 15.82
N LEU A 33 -9.47 -0.98 15.27
CA LEU A 33 -10.31 -0.73 14.10
C LEU A 33 -11.28 0.46 14.29
N ASP A 34 -11.73 0.69 15.52
CA ASP A 34 -12.70 1.74 15.84
C ASP A 34 -12.06 3.13 15.96
N ASN A 35 -10.77 3.20 16.30
CA ASN A 35 -10.08 4.46 16.57
C ASN A 35 -9.03 4.86 15.51
N LEU A 36 -8.89 4.10 14.40
CA LEU A 36 -7.97 4.45 13.32
C LEU A 36 -8.23 5.88 12.78
N PRO A 37 -7.17 6.67 12.51
CA PRO A 37 -7.31 8.04 11.99
C PRO A 37 -7.85 8.04 10.56
N VAL A 38 -7.59 6.97 9.81
CA VAL A 38 -8.12 6.76 8.45
C VAL A 38 -9.40 5.93 8.52
N ARG A 39 -10.56 6.61 8.47
CA ARG A 39 -11.86 5.93 8.45
C ARG A 39 -12.39 5.64 7.04
N ARG A 40 -11.95 6.42 6.05
CA ARG A 40 -12.40 6.32 4.66
C ARG A 40 -11.22 6.60 3.72
N ALA A 41 -11.10 5.78 2.69
CA ALA A 41 -10.15 5.97 1.60
C ALA A 41 -10.91 5.99 0.27
N VAL A 42 -10.52 6.90 -0.63
CA VAL A 42 -11.11 7.02 -1.97
C VAL A 42 -10.02 6.68 -2.98
N PHE A 43 -10.28 5.71 -3.85
CA PHE A 43 -9.41 5.32 -4.94
C PHE A 43 -10.09 5.73 -6.25
N ILE A 44 -9.36 6.44 -7.11
CA ILE A 44 -9.85 6.86 -8.43
C ILE A 44 -9.20 5.97 -9.48
N ASP A 45 -9.99 5.06 -10.06
CA ASP A 45 -9.53 4.20 -11.15
C ASP A 45 -9.36 5.01 -12.43
N SER A 46 -8.15 4.98 -13.00
CA SER A 46 -7.82 5.72 -14.22
C SER A 46 -6.53 5.19 -14.84
N THR A 47 -6.26 5.59 -16.08
CA THR A 47 -4.95 5.37 -16.68
C THR A 47 -3.91 6.35 -16.13
N TRP A 48 -2.63 5.96 -16.12
CA TRP A 48 -1.55 6.83 -15.67
C TRP A 48 -1.47 8.15 -16.45
N ASN A 49 -1.82 8.18 -17.74
CA ASN A 49 -1.86 9.39 -18.55
C ASN A 49 -2.93 10.39 -18.07
N GLN A 50 -4.04 9.91 -17.51
CA GLN A 50 -5.13 10.75 -16.99
C GLN A 50 -4.86 11.24 -15.56
N SER A 51 -4.02 10.54 -14.80
CA SER A 51 -3.80 10.77 -13.38
C SER A 51 -3.43 12.22 -13.02
N ARG A 52 -2.55 12.86 -13.79
CA ARG A 52 -2.13 14.25 -13.56
C ARG A 52 -3.29 15.24 -13.74
N GLY A 53 -4.14 15.02 -14.73
CA GLY A 53 -5.31 15.86 -14.97
C GLY A 53 -6.34 15.73 -13.85
N ILE A 54 -6.59 14.49 -13.42
CA ILE A 54 -7.48 14.19 -12.29
C ILE A 54 -6.94 14.85 -11.02
N TYR A 55 -5.64 14.70 -10.71
CA TYR A 55 -5.03 15.30 -9.53
C TYR A 55 -5.13 16.85 -9.51
N ALA A 56 -5.11 17.48 -10.69
CA ALA A 56 -5.25 18.93 -10.81
C ALA A 56 -6.71 19.43 -10.73
N ASP A 57 -7.70 18.55 -10.89
CA ASP A 57 -9.13 18.87 -10.94
C ASP A 57 -9.62 19.48 -9.62
N ALA A 58 -10.36 20.59 -9.71
CA ALA A 58 -10.83 21.33 -8.55
C ALA A 58 -11.77 20.49 -7.66
N ARG A 59 -12.50 19.53 -8.22
CA ARG A 59 -13.46 18.68 -7.50
C ARG A 59 -12.78 17.73 -6.51
N VAL A 60 -11.54 17.34 -6.77
CA VAL A 60 -10.77 16.43 -5.90
C VAL A 60 -9.73 17.15 -5.03
N ARG A 61 -9.49 18.44 -5.26
CA ARG A 61 -8.49 19.25 -4.54
C ARG A 61 -8.72 19.32 -3.03
N GLY A 62 -9.97 19.16 -2.58
CA GLY A 62 -10.31 19.11 -1.16
C GLY A 62 -9.98 17.78 -0.46
N LEU A 63 -9.57 16.75 -1.21
CA LEU A 63 -9.22 15.45 -0.64
C LEU A 63 -7.78 15.47 -0.11
N ARG A 64 -7.59 14.99 1.12
CA ARG A 64 -6.25 14.75 1.66
C ARG A 64 -5.61 13.59 0.90
N THR A 65 -4.49 13.86 0.25
CA THR A 65 -3.74 12.86 -0.52
C THR A 65 -2.56 12.32 0.29
N VAL A 66 -2.27 11.03 0.10
CA VAL A 66 -1.08 10.37 0.65
C VAL A 66 -0.20 9.88 -0.49
N VAL A 67 1.10 9.79 -0.23
CA VAL A 67 2.04 9.16 -1.15
C VAL A 67 2.28 7.73 -0.65
N LEU A 68 2.22 6.76 -1.55
CA LEU A 68 2.53 5.37 -1.23
C LEU A 68 4.02 5.13 -1.41
N GLN A 69 4.57 4.17 -0.67
CA GLN A 69 5.90 3.65 -0.92
C GLN A 69 5.98 2.96 -2.28
N ASN A 70 7.14 3.10 -2.92
CA ASN A 70 7.38 2.49 -4.21
C ASN A 70 7.62 0.99 -4.06
N ARG A 71 6.97 0.22 -4.93
CA ARG A 71 7.28 -1.18 -5.26
C ARG A 71 7.08 -1.39 -6.75
N LEU A 72 7.61 -2.46 -7.32
CA LEU A 72 7.35 -2.77 -8.72
C LEU A 72 5.95 -3.35 -8.89
N SER A 73 5.25 -2.89 -9.92
CA SER A 73 4.01 -3.49 -10.39
C SER A 73 4.29 -4.86 -11.01
N GLN A 74 3.46 -5.84 -10.67
CA GLN A 74 3.54 -7.23 -11.15
C GLN A 74 2.40 -7.57 -12.13
N PHE A 75 1.52 -6.60 -12.45
CA PHE A 75 0.31 -6.86 -13.22
C PHE A 75 0.30 -6.29 -14.66
N TRP A 76 -0.82 -6.47 -15.36
CA TRP A 76 -0.91 -7.27 -16.59
C TRP A 76 -0.48 -6.56 -17.89
N ARG A 77 0.00 -5.32 -17.82
CA ARG A 77 0.35 -4.54 -19.02
C ARG A 77 1.51 -3.61 -18.74
N HIS A 78 2.63 -3.85 -19.43
CA HIS A 78 3.67 -2.84 -19.52
C HIS A 78 3.08 -1.63 -20.24
N GLN A 79 2.94 -0.53 -19.53
CA GLN A 79 2.55 0.73 -20.16
C GLN A 79 3.80 1.30 -20.84
N ARG A 80 3.80 1.34 -22.17
CA ARG A 80 4.94 1.85 -22.95
C ARG A 80 5.30 3.26 -22.48
N GLY A 81 6.56 3.47 -22.10
CA GLY A 81 7.05 4.75 -21.60
C GLY A 81 6.65 5.09 -20.16
N SER A 82 6.02 4.16 -19.43
CA SER A 82 5.73 4.32 -18.01
C SER A 82 6.71 3.51 -17.16
N PRO A 83 7.20 4.07 -16.03
CA PRO A 83 8.06 3.33 -15.12
C PRO A 83 7.41 2.10 -14.49
N ARG A 84 8.22 1.09 -14.13
CA ARG A 84 7.73 -0.17 -13.51
C ARG A 84 7.13 0.01 -12.10
N TRP A 85 7.33 1.15 -11.46
CA TRP A 85 6.73 1.48 -10.15
C TRP A 85 5.36 2.15 -10.27
N TYR A 86 4.78 2.20 -11.47
CA TYR A 86 3.42 2.67 -11.71
C TYR A 86 2.43 1.55 -11.39
N LEU A 87 1.95 1.53 -10.14
CA LEU A 87 1.02 0.53 -9.64
C LEU A 87 -0.33 0.57 -10.38
N ALA A 88 -0.90 -0.60 -10.63
CA ALA A 88 -2.32 -0.74 -10.95
C ALA A 88 -3.18 -0.34 -9.75
N THR A 89 -4.45 0.01 -9.97
CA THR A 89 -5.36 0.43 -8.90
C THR A 89 -5.44 -0.58 -7.76
N ILE A 90 -5.52 -1.89 -8.07
CA ILE A 90 -5.54 -2.94 -7.04
C ILE A 90 -4.24 -3.02 -6.24
N GLU A 91 -3.09 -2.78 -6.88
CA GLU A 91 -1.81 -2.76 -6.19
C GLU A 91 -1.67 -1.53 -5.30
N ALA A 92 -2.21 -0.39 -5.72
CA ALA A 92 -2.26 0.82 -4.91
C ALA A 92 -3.17 0.61 -3.67
N ILE A 93 -4.31 -0.07 -3.83
CA ILE A 93 -5.20 -0.46 -2.71
C ILE A 93 -4.45 -1.37 -1.74
N HIS A 94 -3.84 -2.44 -2.25
CA HIS A 94 -3.07 -3.36 -1.42
C HIS A 94 -1.93 -2.65 -0.68
N GLN A 95 -1.15 -1.83 -1.40
CA GLN A 95 -0.03 -1.08 -0.82
C GLN A 95 -0.49 -0.10 0.26
N PHE A 96 -1.62 0.58 0.04
CA PHE A 96 -2.23 1.45 1.04
C PHE A 96 -2.63 0.70 2.31
N LEU A 97 -3.32 -0.43 2.17
CA LEU A 97 -3.75 -1.26 3.32
C LEU A 97 -2.55 -1.80 4.09
N LEU A 98 -1.52 -2.28 3.39
CA LEU A 98 -0.25 -2.72 3.95
C LEU A 98 0.40 -1.61 4.81
N GLU A 99 0.54 -0.40 4.26
CA GLU A 99 1.15 0.73 4.98
C GLU A 99 0.32 1.19 6.18
N VAL A 100 -1.01 1.26 6.07
CA VAL A 100 -1.89 1.57 7.22
C VAL A 100 -1.71 0.53 8.33
N HIS A 101 -1.77 -0.76 7.97
CA HIS A 101 -1.72 -1.85 8.93
C HIS A 101 -0.37 -1.95 9.63
N ILE A 102 0.74 -1.85 8.89
CA ILE A 102 2.08 -1.88 9.49
C ILE A 102 2.27 -0.69 10.44
N ASN A 103 1.78 0.50 10.08
CA ASN A 103 1.84 1.65 10.99
C ASN A 103 1.00 1.47 12.26
N ALA A 104 -0.19 0.86 12.14
CA ALA A 104 -1.11 0.69 13.26
C ALA A 104 -0.69 -0.45 14.21
N TRP A 105 -0.32 -1.60 13.65
CA TRP A 105 -0.15 -2.86 14.39
C TRP A 105 1.22 -3.51 14.24
N GLY A 106 2.05 -3.04 13.31
CA GLY A 106 3.40 -3.55 13.05
C GLY A 106 3.46 -4.61 11.96
N LEU A 107 4.66 -5.09 11.66
CA LEU A 107 4.95 -6.13 10.68
C LEU A 107 5.38 -7.42 11.38
N ASN A 108 4.79 -8.56 11.07
CA ASN A 108 5.23 -9.84 11.63
C ASN A 108 6.60 -10.22 11.06
N THR A 109 7.59 -10.50 11.92
CA THR A 109 8.93 -10.94 11.49
C THR A 109 8.93 -12.27 10.74
N ALA A 110 7.90 -13.10 10.94
CA ALA A 110 7.71 -14.35 10.21
C ALA A 110 7.09 -14.17 8.81
N TYR A 111 6.57 -12.97 8.49
CA TYR A 111 5.93 -12.73 7.20
C TYR A 111 6.96 -12.61 6.08
N ARG A 112 6.83 -13.47 5.07
CA ARG A 112 7.75 -13.55 3.93
C ARG A 112 7.16 -13.05 2.61
N GLY A 113 5.90 -12.61 2.61
CA GLY A 113 5.27 -12.13 1.37
C GLY A 113 5.91 -10.85 0.81
N LEU A 114 6.61 -10.07 1.65
CA LEU A 114 7.42 -8.93 1.18
C LEU A 114 8.56 -9.35 0.26
N ASP A 115 9.06 -10.58 0.34
CA ASP A 115 10.15 -11.07 -0.53
C ASP A 115 9.68 -11.16 -1.99
N ASN A 116 8.38 -11.37 -2.21
CA ASN A 116 7.77 -11.49 -3.53
C ASN A 116 7.32 -10.14 -4.09
N LEU A 117 7.17 -9.15 -3.22
CA LEU A 117 6.93 -7.78 -3.62
C LEU A 117 8.31 -7.16 -3.84
N GLU A 118 8.70 -6.85 -5.07
CA GLU A 118 9.97 -6.14 -5.35
C GLU A 118 9.91 -4.71 -4.75
N ILE A 119 10.08 -4.65 -3.43
CA ILE A 119 9.91 -3.50 -2.56
C ILE A 119 11.25 -2.77 -2.50
N THR A 120 11.20 -1.44 -2.51
CA THR A 120 12.41 -0.63 -2.40
C THR A 120 13.03 -0.74 -1.00
N ALA A 121 14.35 -0.62 -0.89
CA ALA A 121 15.07 -0.64 0.39
C ALA A 121 14.52 0.37 1.43
N GLY A 122 13.95 1.48 0.94
CA GLY A 122 13.33 2.49 1.80
C GLY A 122 12.13 1.97 2.60
N PHE A 123 11.32 1.04 2.05
CA PHE A 123 10.22 0.45 2.80
C PHE A 123 10.73 -0.44 3.93
N HIS A 124 11.74 -1.27 3.68
CA HIS A 124 12.32 -2.16 4.71
C HIS A 124 12.85 -1.36 5.89
N GLN A 125 13.58 -0.27 5.63
CA GLN A 125 14.09 0.63 6.67
C GLN A 125 12.97 1.28 7.50
N LEU A 126 11.85 1.62 6.87
CA LEU A 126 10.71 2.22 7.57
C LEU A 126 9.87 1.17 8.34
N ALA A 127 9.81 -0.06 7.84
CA ALA A 127 9.06 -1.14 8.47
C ALA A 127 9.84 -1.81 9.61
N GLU A 128 11.17 -1.86 9.54
CA GLU A 128 12.06 -2.46 10.55
C GLU A 128 11.74 -2.06 12.01
N PRO A 129 11.63 -0.76 12.38
CA PRO A 129 11.30 -0.37 13.75
C PRO A 129 9.86 -0.71 14.18
N LEU A 130 9.01 -1.10 13.23
CA LEU A 130 7.62 -1.51 13.45
C LEU A 130 7.46 -3.04 13.46
N THR A 131 8.54 -3.80 13.26
CA THR A 131 8.48 -5.26 13.29
C THR A 131 8.17 -5.80 14.68
N LYS A 132 7.42 -6.90 14.73
CA LYS A 132 7.01 -7.58 15.95
C LYS A 132 7.10 -9.09 15.75
N THR A 133 7.57 -9.80 16.77
CA THR A 133 7.55 -11.26 16.78
C THR A 133 6.16 -11.76 17.16
N ALA A 134 5.55 -12.56 16.29
CA ALA A 134 4.27 -13.22 16.53
C ALA A 134 4.26 -14.60 15.85
N ALA A 135 3.30 -15.46 16.19
CA ALA A 135 3.14 -16.74 15.52
C ALA A 135 2.90 -16.55 14.01
N SER A 136 3.46 -17.44 13.19
CA SER A 136 3.35 -17.39 11.72
C SER A 136 1.93 -17.56 11.19
N GLU A 137 1.03 -18.12 12.00
CA GLU A 137 -0.39 -18.28 11.63
C GLU A 137 -1.27 -17.16 12.18
N ASN A 138 -0.69 -16.22 12.93
CA ASN A 138 -1.47 -15.12 13.46
C ASN A 138 -1.81 -14.13 12.33
N VAL A 139 -3.03 -14.27 11.81
CA VAL A 139 -3.64 -13.38 10.80
C VAL A 139 -4.80 -12.59 11.39
N GLY A 140 -4.78 -12.36 12.70
CA GLY A 140 -5.77 -11.51 13.37
C GLY A 140 -5.84 -10.12 12.74
N ARG A 141 -7.03 -9.51 12.77
CA ARG A 141 -7.29 -8.21 12.10
C ARG A 141 -6.43 -7.06 12.64
N GLU A 142 -6.03 -7.14 13.90
CA GLU A 142 -5.21 -6.16 14.63
C GLU A 142 -3.87 -6.79 15.10
N ALA A 143 -3.56 -8.01 14.64
CA ALA A 143 -2.26 -8.61 14.85
C ALA A 143 -1.22 -7.94 13.92
N PRO A 144 0.09 -8.12 14.15
CA PRO A 144 1.10 -7.64 13.20
C PRO A 144 0.84 -8.18 11.78
N TYR A 145 1.15 -7.39 10.76
CA TYR A 145 0.88 -7.74 9.37
C TYR A 145 1.54 -9.07 8.99
N ASN A 146 0.73 -9.98 8.48
CA ASN A 146 1.10 -11.32 8.10
C ASN A 146 0.24 -11.82 6.93
N GLY A 147 -0.05 -10.92 5.98
CA GLY A 147 -0.78 -11.25 4.75
C GLY A 147 -2.30 -11.12 4.84
N GLN A 148 -2.84 -10.36 5.79
CA GLN A 148 -4.28 -10.15 5.97
C GLN A 148 -5.00 -9.66 4.69
N TYR A 149 -4.27 -9.06 3.75
CA TYR A 149 -4.81 -8.51 2.50
C TYR A 149 -4.24 -9.15 1.23
N ASP A 150 -3.36 -10.16 1.35
CA ASP A 150 -2.66 -10.73 0.20
C ASP A 150 -3.63 -11.39 -0.79
N ASN A 151 -4.75 -11.92 -0.29
CA ASN A 151 -5.81 -12.52 -1.09
C ASN A 151 -6.50 -11.54 -2.05
N LEU A 152 -6.39 -10.21 -1.84
CA LEU A 152 -6.88 -9.21 -2.81
C LEU A 152 -6.21 -9.37 -4.17
N LEU A 153 -4.99 -9.88 -4.18
CA LEU A 153 -4.19 -10.08 -5.39
C LEU A 153 -4.42 -11.45 -6.03
N PHE A 154 -5.11 -12.38 -5.36
CA PHE A 154 -5.27 -13.77 -5.81
C PHE A 154 -5.87 -13.86 -7.21
N PHE A 155 -7.02 -13.21 -7.43
CA PHE A 155 -7.67 -13.25 -8.74
C PHE A 155 -6.74 -12.76 -9.85
N PHE A 156 -5.93 -11.74 -9.56
CA PHE A 156 -5.05 -11.13 -10.54
C PHE A 156 -3.81 -11.98 -10.84
N ALA A 157 -3.23 -12.61 -9.81
CA ALA A 157 -2.16 -13.57 -9.99
C ALA A 157 -2.67 -14.81 -10.74
N HIS A 158 -3.84 -15.34 -10.35
CA HIS A 158 -4.43 -16.50 -10.99
C HIS A 158 -4.71 -16.27 -12.48
N MET A 159 -5.30 -15.14 -12.83
CA MET A 159 -5.55 -14.80 -14.23
C MET A 159 -4.26 -14.55 -15.02
N TYR A 160 -3.25 -13.94 -14.40
CA TYR A 160 -1.92 -13.83 -15.00
C TYR A 160 -1.35 -15.21 -15.35
N ASP A 161 -1.42 -16.16 -14.42
CA ASP A 161 -0.92 -17.52 -14.63
C ASP A 161 -1.71 -18.25 -15.73
N LEU A 162 -3.05 -18.11 -15.74
CA LEU A 162 -3.89 -18.70 -16.79
C LEU A 162 -3.51 -18.15 -18.16
N ILE A 163 -3.34 -16.84 -18.29
CA ILE A 163 -2.95 -16.23 -19.57
C ILE A 163 -1.61 -16.78 -20.04
N HIS A 164 -0.60 -16.86 -19.17
CA HIS A 164 0.72 -17.38 -19.54
C HIS A 164 0.75 -18.90 -19.77
N LYS A 165 -0.21 -19.63 -19.23
CA LYS A 165 -0.36 -21.06 -19.46
C LYS A 165 -0.94 -21.36 -20.84
N TYR A 166 -1.91 -20.57 -21.30
CA TYR A 166 -2.70 -20.86 -22.49
C TYR A 166 -2.30 -20.06 -23.74
N TYR A 167 -1.55 -18.97 -23.58
CA TYR A 167 -1.10 -18.12 -24.68
C TYR A 167 0.43 -18.05 -24.73
N ASP A 168 0.98 -18.02 -25.95
CA ASP A 168 2.42 -17.77 -26.13
C ASP A 168 2.75 -16.34 -25.71
N HIS A 169 3.70 -16.20 -24.78
CA HIS A 169 4.14 -14.91 -24.26
C HIS A 169 4.58 -13.93 -25.37
N ASN A 170 5.17 -14.43 -26.45
CA ASN A 170 5.65 -13.59 -27.56
C ASN A 170 4.51 -12.96 -28.36
N ASP A 171 3.35 -13.61 -28.41
CA ASP A 171 2.16 -13.11 -29.10
C ASP A 171 1.36 -12.13 -28.23
N LEU A 172 1.66 -12.08 -26.92
CA LEU A 172 1.01 -11.21 -25.98
C LEU A 172 1.61 -9.80 -26.01
N ILE A 173 1.13 -8.96 -26.94
CA ILE A 173 1.55 -7.55 -27.11
C ILE A 173 1.53 -6.75 -25.80
N ALA A 174 0.57 -7.05 -24.91
CA ALA A 174 0.44 -6.44 -23.59
C ALA A 174 1.62 -6.71 -22.63
N TYR A 175 2.35 -7.81 -22.86
CA TYR A 175 3.40 -8.31 -21.98
C TYR A 175 4.81 -8.10 -22.55
N GLY A 176 4.93 -7.74 -23.83
CA GLY A 176 6.19 -7.28 -24.42
C GLY A 176 6.74 -6.07 -23.65
N ARG A 177 7.93 -6.22 -23.06
CA ARG A 177 8.65 -5.10 -22.43
C ARG A 177 9.25 -4.22 -23.52
N PRO A 178 9.01 -2.90 -23.52
CA PRO A 178 9.85 -2.00 -24.29
C PRO A 178 11.28 -2.14 -23.75
N ILE A 179 12.22 -2.54 -24.61
CA ILE A 179 13.66 -2.44 -24.36
C ILE A 179 14.01 -0.94 -24.31
#